data_AF-A0A0F9PYA6-F1
#
_entry.id   AF-A0A0F9PYA6-F1
#
_cell.length_a   1.000
_cell.length_b   1.000
_cell.length_c   1.000
_cell.angle_alpha   90.00
_cell.angle_beta   90.00
_cell.angle_gamma   90.00
#
_symmetry.space_group_name_H-M   'P 1'
#
loop_
_entity.id
_entity.type
_entity.pdbx_description
1 polymer ?
#
loop_
_entity_poly.entity_id
_entity_poly.type
_entity_poly.pdbx_seq_one_letter_code
_entity_poly.pdbx_strand_id
1 'polypeptide(L)' 'MAQKEEVKLNILTAADRASLEKLTGEIAKAEKTIDLLEELGLGVGDMKAKLAWSKKRTAILLEKG' A
#
# COMPACT_ATOMS: atom_id res chain seq x y z
N MET A 1 -18.16 25.28 26.24
CA MET A 1 -17.62 25.06 24.88
C MET A 1 -16.47 24.06 25.01
N ALA A 2 -16.75 22.76 24.99
CA ALA A 2 -15.70 21.75 25.08
C ALA A 2 -14.98 21.68 23.73
N GLN A 3 -13.69 22.03 23.72
CA GLN A 3 -12.81 21.82 22.59
C GLN A 3 -12.75 20.31 22.35
N LYS A 4 -13.40 19.83 21.29
CA LYS A 4 -13.20 18.48 20.79
C LYS A 4 -11.78 18.45 20.24
N GLU A 5 -10.82 18.03 21.05
CA GLU A 5 -9.56 17.52 20.53
C GLU A 5 -9.94 16.43 19.52
N GLU A 6 -9.66 16.71 18.24
CA GLU A 6 -9.62 15.69 17.21
C GLU A 6 -8.50 14.72 17.57
N VAL A 7 -8.80 13.79 18.48
CA VAL A 7 -7.99 12.60 18.70
C VAL A 7 -8.02 11.89 17.36
N LYS A 8 -6.99 12.09 16.55
CA LYS A 8 -6.66 11.18 15.46
C LYS A 8 -6.48 9.82 16.10
N LEU A 9 -7.57 9.04 16.15
CA LEU A 9 -7.53 7.65 16.52
C LEU A 9 -6.59 7.00 15.53
N ASN A 10 -5.35 6.75 15.94
CA ASN A 10 -4.47 5.84 15.23
C ASN A 10 -5.14 4.48 15.28
N ILE A 11 -5.84 4.12 14.20
CA ILE A 11 -6.57 2.86 14.08
C ILE A 11 -5.58 1.70 13.96
N LEU A 12 -4.32 1.97 13.56
CA LEU A 12 -3.29 0.95 13.43
C LEU A 12 -2.54 0.74 14.74
N THR A 13 -2.47 -0.52 15.14
CA THR A 13 -1.50 -0.94 16.15
C THR A 13 -0.08 -0.92 15.57
N ALA A 14 0.94 -0.96 16.42
CA ALA A 14 2.34 -1.06 15.96
C ALA A 14 2.58 -2.31 15.08
N ALA A 15 1.88 -3.40 15.36
CA ALA A 15 1.94 -4.64 14.57
C ALA A 15 1.32 -4.47 13.18
N ASP A 16 0.19 -3.76 13.07
CA ASP A 16 -0.47 -3.49 11.80
C ASP A 16 0.38 -2.57 10.92
N ARG A 17 1.02 -1.57 11.54
CA ARG A 17 1.94 -0.66 10.85
C ARG A 17 3.17 -1.40 10.29
N ALA A 18 3.80 -2.25 11.09
CA ALA A 18 4.91 -3.09 10.63
C ALA A 18 4.49 -4.03 9.49
N SER A 19 3.27 -4.56 9.54
CA SER A 19 2.72 -5.40 8.48
C SER A 19 2.48 -4.62 7.19
N LEU A 20 1.99 -3.37 7.27
CA LEU A 20 1.80 -2.49 6.11
C LEU A 20 3.14 -2.03 5.51
N GLU A 21 4.16 -1.79 6.32
CA GLU A 21 5.52 -1.49 5.84
C GLU A 21 6.13 -2.70 5.12
N LYS A 22 5.95 -3.91 5.66
CA LYS A 22 6.36 -5.15 4.97
C LYS A 22 5.64 -5.32 3.64
N LEU A 23 4.32 -5.12 3.62
CA LEU A 23 3.49 -5.13 2.41
C LEU A 23 3.97 -4.11 1.38
N THR A 24 4.40 -2.93 1.81
CA THR A 24 4.98 -1.90 0.93
C THR A 24 6.26 -2.40 0.27
N GLY A 25 7.12 -3.10 1.02
CA GLY A 25 8.32 -3.75 0.47
C GLY A 25 8.01 -4.87 -0.53
N GLU A 26 6.97 -5.66 -0.28
CA GLU A 26 6.51 -6.72 -1.21
C GLU A 26 5.91 -6.14 -2.50
N ILE A 27 5.16 -5.04 -2.40
CA ILE A 27 4.64 -4.29 -3.54
C ILE A 27 5.80 -3.78 -4.43
N ALA A 28 6.88 -3.26 -3.84
CA ALA A 28 8.05 -2.80 -4.60
C ALA A 28 8.77 -3.96 -5.32
N LYS A 29 8.76 -5.17 -4.76
CA LYS A 29 9.28 -6.36 -5.44
C LYS A 29 8.37 -6.78 -6.59
N ALA A 30 7.05 -6.79 -6.37
CA ALA A 30 6.06 -7.12 -7.38
C ALA A 30 6.12 -6.17 -8.59
N GLU A 31 6.41 -4.89 -8.36
CA GLU A 31 6.65 -3.90 -9.43
C GLU A 31 7.78 -4.34 -10.37
N LYS A 32 8.96 -4.66 -9.82
CA LYS A 32 10.11 -5.13 -10.61
C LYS A 32 9.79 -6.40 -11.41
N THR A 33 9.04 -7.32 -10.81
CA THR A 33 8.63 -8.55 -11.50
C THR A 33 7.65 -8.24 -12.64
N ILE A 34 6.69 -7.35 -12.42
CA ILE A 34 5.71 -6.95 -13.44
C ILE A 34 6.39 -6.22 -14.59
N ASP A 35 7.36 -5.35 -14.29
CA ASP A 35 8.16 -4.65 -15.30
C ASP A 35 8.97 -5.64 -16.14
N LEU A 36 9.62 -6.62 -15.52
CA LEU A 36 10.31 -7.70 -16.24
C LEU A 36 9.37 -8.49 -17.14
N LEU A 37 8.18 -8.83 -16.66
CA LEU A 37 7.18 -9.55 -17.47
C LEU A 37 6.72 -8.72 -18.67
N GLU A 38 6.58 -7.40 -18.50
CA GLU A 38 6.26 -6.49 -19.61
C GLU A 38 7.40 -6.41 -20.63
N GLU A 39 8.65 -6.30 -20.18
CA GLU A 39 9.84 -6.30 -21.05
C GLU A 39 9.96 -7.60 -21.86
N LEU A 40 9.51 -8.72 -21.30
CA LEU A 40 9.42 -10.02 -21.98
C LEU A 40 8.23 -10.13 -22.94
N GLY A 41 7.42 -9.07 -23.10
CA GLY A 41 6.28 -9.02 -24.00
C GLY A 41 5.01 -9.71 -23.47
N LEU A 42 4.95 -10.00 -22.16
CA LEU A 42 3.75 -10.57 -21.55
C LEU A 42 2.72 -9.48 -21.27
N GLY A 43 1.45 -9.80 -21.48
CA GLY A 43 0.34 -8.91 -21.12
C GLY A 43 0.20 -8.79 -19.60
N VAL A 44 0.64 -7.67 -19.04
CA VAL A 44 0.62 -7.41 -17.58
C VAL A 44 -0.43 -6.38 -17.12
N GLY A 45 -1.37 -5.99 -17.99
CA GLY A 45 -2.33 -4.90 -17.71
C GLY A 45 -3.12 -5.06 -16.41
N ASP A 46 -3.68 -6.25 -16.15
CA ASP A 46 -4.42 -6.54 -14.91
C ASP A 46 -3.50 -6.52 -13.67
N MET A 47 -2.27 -7.02 -13.81
CA MET A 47 -1.28 -7.03 -12.72
C MET A 47 -0.86 -5.61 -12.36
N LYS A 48 -0.63 -4.73 -13.36
CA LYS A 48 -0.34 -3.31 -13.13
C LYS A 48 -1.50 -2.58 -12.46
N ALA A 49 -2.74 -2.85 -12.87
CA ALA A 49 -3.92 -2.26 -12.25
C ALA A 49 -4.05 -2.67 -10.77
N LYS A 50 -3.84 -3.95 -10.47
CA LYS A 50 -3.84 -4.48 -9.09
C LYS A 50 -2.69 -3.91 -8.26
N LEU A 51 -1.50 -3.78 -8.84
CA LEU A 51 -0.35 -3.16 -8.17
C LEU A 51 -0.63 -1.70 -7.80
N ALA A 52 -1.20 -0.92 -8.73
CA ALA A 52 -1.57 0.47 -8.50
C ALA A 52 -2.64 0.60 -7.40
N TRP A 53 -3.64 -0.29 -7.40
CA TRP A 53 -4.65 -0.34 -6.33
C TRP A 53 -4.02 -0.64 -4.97
N SER A 54 -3.15 -1.65 -4.88
CA SER A 54 -2.47 -2.03 -3.64
C SER A 54 -1.59 -0.89 -3.10
N LYS A 55 -0.82 -0.21 -3.97
CA LYS A 55 -0.04 0.99 -3.59
C LYS A 55 -0.92 2.07 -2.96
N LYS A 56 -2.01 2.42 -3.64
CA LYS A 56 -2.95 3.46 -3.17
C LYS A 56 -3.60 3.06 -1.85
N ARG A 57 -4.00 1.80 -1.70
CA ARG A 57 -4.68 1.32 -0.49
C ARG A 57 -3.73 1.30 0.71
N THR A 58 -2.52 0.79 0.54
CA THR A 58 -1.49 0.76 1.61
C THR A 58 -1.12 2.16 2.06
N ALA A 59 -0.95 3.11 1.12
CA ALA A 59 -0.71 4.52 1.46
C ALA A 59 -1.85 5.13 2.28
N ILE A 60 -3.11 4.94 1.86
CA ILE A 60 -4.30 5.43 2.59
C ILE A 60 -4.36 4.84 4.01
N LEU A 61 -4.02 3.56 4.18
CA LEU A 61 -4.03 2.92 5.50
C LEU A 61 -2.93 3.49 6.39
N LEU A 62 -1.72 3.69 5.88
CA LEU A 62 -0.61 4.31 6.62
C LEU A 62 -0.82 5.80 6.94
N GLU A 63 -1.54 6.54 6.10
CA GLU A 63 -1.85 7.96 6.34
C GLU A 63 -3.00 8.18 7.32
N LYS A 64 -3.96 7.24 7.36
CA LYS A 64 -5.18 7.36 8.17
C LYS A 64 -5.14 6.59 9.50
N GLY A 65 -4.20 5.67 9.66
CA GLY A 65 -4.12 4.78 10.80
C GLY A 65 -2.91 5.04 11.68
#